data_AF-A0A2A8U0J2-F1
#
_entry.id   AF-A0A2A8U0J2-F1
#
_cell.length_a   1.000
_cell.length_b   1.000
_cell.length_c   1.000
_cell.angle_alpha   90.00
_cell.angle_beta   90.00
_cell.angle_gamma   90.00
#
_symmetry.space_group_name_H-M   'P 1'
#
loop_
_entity.id
_entity.type
_entity.pdbx_description
1 polymer ?
#
loop_
_entity_poly.entity_id
_entity_poly.type
_entity_poly.pdbx_seq_one_letter_code
_entity_poly.pdbx_strand_id
1 'polypeptide(L)'
;MHIIHIVNGWCKFWELKLVESILHDDAKSYVRSIDYVGGNLGLMFTIRVFYRLINHDNTLGEAVREARLIDEGTCTFRVYKQRETHLFYIRMNVFHI
;
A
#
# COMPACT_ATOMS: atom_id res chain seq x y z
N MET A 1 -16.24 -10.99 3.80
CA MET A 1 -14.88 -10.71 4.31
C MET A 1 -14.53 -9.30 3.88
N HIS A 2 -14.44 -8.33 4.79
CA HIS A 2 -14.08 -6.95 4.43
C HIS A 2 -12.56 -6.83 4.34
N ILE A 3 -12.05 -6.43 3.17
CA ILE A 3 -10.62 -6.13 3.02
C ILE A 3 -10.40 -4.77 3.68
N ILE A 4 -9.31 -4.60 4.43
CA ILE A 4 -9.14 -3.38 5.23
C ILE A 4 -8.04 -2.50 4.66
N HIS A 5 -6.96 -3.13 4.20
CA HIS A 5 -5.85 -2.44 3.56
C HIS A 5 -5.38 -3.21 2.32
N ILE A 6 -5.19 -2.53 1.20
CA ILE A 6 -4.58 -3.12 0.00
C ILE A 6 -3.25 -2.40 -0.25
N VAL A 7 -2.18 -3.18 -0.45
CA VAL A 7 -0.86 -2.68 -0.83
C VAL A 7 -0.55 -3.17 -2.23
N ASN A 8 -0.58 -2.27 -3.21
CA ASN A 8 -0.26 -2.59 -4.61
C ASN A 8 1.08 -1.96 -4.98
N GLY A 9 2.02 -2.82 -5.35
CA GLY A 9 3.42 -2.45 -5.41
C GLY A 9 3.91 -1.94 -6.76
N TRP A 10 3.45 -2.47 -7.90
CA TRP A 10 4.44 -2.73 -8.96
C TRP A 10 4.12 -2.22 -10.37
N CYS A 11 3.02 -1.48 -10.61
CA CYS A 11 2.77 -0.93 -11.95
C CYS A 11 1.89 0.33 -11.97
N LYS A 12 2.21 1.28 -12.87
CA LYS A 12 1.32 2.40 -13.25
C LYS A 12 0.12 1.84 -13.98
N PHE A 13 -0.92 1.37 -13.28
CA PHE A 13 -2.04 0.79 -14.00
C PHE A 13 -3.44 1.21 -13.59
N TRP A 14 -3.59 2.16 -12.66
CA TRP A 14 -4.94 2.49 -12.21
C TRP A 14 -5.21 3.99 -12.13
N GLU A 15 -6.18 4.43 -12.93
CA GLU A 15 -6.77 5.76 -12.85
C GLU A 15 -7.31 6.03 -11.43
N LEU A 16 -7.34 7.31 -11.02
CA LEU A 16 -7.81 7.71 -9.69
C LEU A 16 -9.23 7.19 -9.39
N LYS A 17 -10.09 7.12 -10.41
CA LYS A 17 -11.45 6.56 -10.34
C LYS A 17 -11.49 5.12 -9.83
N LEU A 18 -10.49 4.30 -10.15
CA LEU A 18 -10.45 2.94 -9.63
C LEU A 18 -10.03 2.92 -8.15
N VAL A 19 -9.09 3.78 -7.75
CA VAL A 19 -8.75 3.93 -6.33
C VAL A 19 -9.98 4.33 -5.53
N GLU A 20 -10.79 5.25 -6.06
CA GLU A 20 -12.06 5.64 -5.46
C GLU A 20 -13.04 4.46 -5.38
N SER A 21 -13.19 3.66 -6.44
CA SER A 21 -14.06 2.47 -6.41
C SER A 21 -13.61 1.40 -5.40
N ILE A 22 -12.29 1.14 -5.33
CA ILE A 22 -11.69 0.17 -4.38
C ILE A 22 -11.89 0.64 -2.95
N LEU A 23 -11.70 1.94 -2.71
CA LEU A 23 -11.95 2.54 -1.42
C LEU A 23 -13.44 2.46 -1.07
N HIS A 24 -14.33 2.75 -2.03
CA HIS A 24 -15.77 2.80 -1.81
C HIS A 24 -16.38 1.43 -1.46
N ASP A 25 -16.00 0.37 -2.19
CA ASP A 25 -16.70 -0.92 -2.10
C ASP A 25 -16.00 -1.94 -1.20
N ASP A 26 -14.65 -1.93 -1.12
CA ASP A 26 -13.91 -3.10 -0.63
C ASP A 26 -12.82 -2.83 0.41
N ALA A 27 -12.24 -1.62 0.50
CA ALA A 27 -11.05 -1.37 1.33
C ALA A 27 -11.05 -0.04 2.10
N LYS A 28 -10.72 -0.08 3.41
CA LYS A 28 -10.58 1.15 4.21
C LYS A 28 -9.36 1.99 3.83
N SER A 29 -8.31 1.39 3.29
CA SER A 29 -7.20 2.15 2.73
C SER A 29 -6.47 1.42 1.62
N TYR A 30 -5.84 2.20 0.75
CA TYR A 30 -5.09 1.74 -0.41
C TYR A 30 -3.69 2.35 -0.42
N VAL A 31 -2.64 1.54 -0.56
CA VAL A 31 -1.26 1.98 -0.74
C VAL A 31 -0.83 1.65 -2.17
N ARG A 32 -0.35 2.66 -2.89
CA ARG A 32 0.17 2.49 -4.26
C ARG A 32 1.33 3.43 -4.54
N SER A 33 2.21 3.05 -5.45
CA SER A 33 3.11 4.03 -6.06
C SER A 33 2.37 4.91 -7.09
N ILE A 34 2.71 6.21 -7.13
CA ILE A 34 2.29 7.12 -8.19
C ILE A 34 3.23 7.11 -9.42
N ASP A 35 4.35 6.40 -9.34
CA ASP A 35 5.31 6.27 -10.43
C ASP A 35 5.74 4.81 -10.66
N TYR A 36 6.52 4.56 -11.70
CA TYR A 36 7.14 3.26 -11.87
C TYR A 36 8.22 3.06 -10.80
N VAL A 37 8.14 1.92 -10.10
CA VAL A 37 9.15 1.50 -9.13
C VAL A 37 9.68 0.15 -9.60
N GLY A 38 11.00 0.02 -9.69
CA GLY A 38 11.63 -1.25 -10.04
C GLY A 38 11.19 -2.36 -9.08
N GLY A 39 10.92 -3.56 -9.62
CA GLY A 39 10.32 -4.66 -8.86
C GLY A 39 11.05 -4.98 -7.54
N ASN A 40 12.37 -4.90 -7.53
CA ASN A 40 13.19 -5.11 -6.32
C ASN A 40 12.91 -4.06 -5.23
N LEU A 41 12.82 -2.78 -5.62
CA LEU A 41 12.49 -1.69 -4.69
C LEU A 41 11.05 -1.81 -4.19
N GLY A 42 10.12 -2.18 -5.08
CA GLY A 42 8.73 -2.46 -4.72
C GLY A 42 8.62 -3.61 -3.72
N LEU A 43 9.38 -4.69 -3.90
CA LEU A 43 9.43 -5.82 -2.98
C LEU A 43 10.02 -5.43 -1.62
N MET A 44 11.15 -4.71 -1.61
CA MET A 44 11.79 -4.23 -0.38
C MET A 44 10.86 -3.30 0.42
N PHE A 45 10.17 -2.38 -0.26
CA PHE A 45 9.16 -1.53 0.34
C PHE A 45 8.06 -2.37 1.00
N THR A 46 7.50 -3.35 0.27
CA THR A 46 6.44 -4.22 0.76
C THR A 46 6.86 -5.01 2.00
N ILE A 47 8.05 -5.65 1.98
CA ILE A 47 8.58 -6.41 3.13
C ILE A 47 8.70 -5.50 4.35
N ARG A 48 9.19 -4.27 4.19
CA ARG A 48 9.38 -3.33 5.30
C ARG A 48 8.07 -2.81 5.87
N VAL A 49 7.07 -2.55 5.03
CA VAL A 49 5.71 -2.21 5.47
C VAL A 49 5.15 -3.34 6.35
N PHE A 50 5.26 -4.60 5.90
CA PHE A 50 4.79 -5.75 6.69
C PHE A 50 5.56 -5.92 8.00
N TYR A 51 6.89 -5.83 7.96
CA TYR A 51 7.71 -5.91 9.16
C TYR A 51 7.27 -4.90 10.23
N ARG A 52 6.98 -3.66 9.81
CA ARG A 52 6.50 -2.62 10.74
C ARG A 52 5.09 -2.86 11.27
N LEU A 53 4.17 -3.31 10.41
CA LEU A 53 2.80 -3.61 10.82
C LEU A 53 2.70 -4.79 11.77
N ILE A 54 3.55 -5.81 11.59
CA ILE A 54 3.50 -7.04 12.40
C ILE A 54 4.25 -6.87 13.72
N ASN A 55 5.41 -6.21 13.72
CA ASN A 55 6.32 -6.24 14.88
C ASN A 55 6.28 -5.00 15.78
N HIS A 56 5.57 -3.93 15.41
CA HIS A 56 5.70 -2.64 16.10
C HIS A 56 4.38 -1.94 16.46
N ASP A 57 3.22 -2.59 16.32
CA ASP A 57 1.89 -1.95 16.50
C ASP A 57 1.71 -0.63 15.70
N ASN A 58 2.52 -0.44 14.66
CA ASN A 58 2.52 0.77 13.86
C ASN A 58 1.22 0.88 13.05
N THR A 59 0.74 2.10 12.85
CA THR A 59 -0.31 2.35 11.86
C THR A 59 0.24 2.15 10.44
N LEU A 60 -0.65 1.84 9.49
CA LEU A 60 -0.26 1.74 8.07
C LEU A 60 0.40 3.02 7.53
N GLY A 61 -0.01 4.18 8.04
CA GLY A 61 0.61 5.46 7.67
C GLY A 61 2.07 5.54 8.10
N GLU A 62 2.37 5.13 9.33
CA GLU A 62 3.73 5.12 9.88
C GLU A 62 4.60 4.06 9.20
N ALA A 63 4.06 2.85 9.00
CA ALA A 63 4.75 1.79 8.29
C ALA A 63 5.15 2.23 6.86
N VAL A 64 4.24 2.89 6.14
CA VAL A 64 4.53 3.42 4.80
C VAL A 64 5.52 4.57 4.87
N ARG A 65 5.35 5.53 5.79
CA ARG A 65 6.27 6.66 5.95
C ARG A 65 7.72 6.19 6.14
N GLU A 66 7.92 5.18 6.99
CA GLU A 66 9.24 4.64 7.22
C GLU A 66 9.75 3.78 6.05
N ALA A 67 8.88 2.99 5.43
CA ALA A 67 9.25 2.19 4.27
C ALA A 67 9.68 3.04 3.05
N ARG A 68 9.23 4.30 2.94
CA ARG A 68 9.70 5.26 1.92
C ARG A 68 11.15 5.72 2.11
N LEU A 69 11.74 5.52 3.29
CA LEU A 69 13.09 5.99 3.59
C LEU A 69 14.19 5.06 3.06
N ILE A 70 13.86 4.10 2.18
CA ILE A 70 14.80 3.12 1.62
C ILE A 70 15.54 3.72 0.42
N ASP A 71 14.80 4.35 -0.50
CA ASP A 71 15.29 4.81 -1.79
C ASP A 71 14.36 5.87 -2.36
N GLU A 72 14.87 6.77 -3.20
CA GLU A 72 14.08 7.82 -3.84
C GLU A 72 12.88 7.27 -4.64
N GLY A 73 13.06 6.12 -5.30
CA GLY A 73 11.97 5.42 -6.00
C GLY A 73 10.84 5.00 -5.06
N THR A 74 11.14 4.71 -3.80
CA THR A 74 10.11 4.34 -2.80
C THR A 74 9.35 5.55 -2.25
N CYS A 75 9.82 6.79 -2.42
CA CYS A 75 9.10 8.00 -2.01
C CYS A 75 7.78 8.21 -2.78
N THR A 76 7.61 7.50 -3.90
CA THR A 76 6.44 7.56 -4.78
C THR A 76 5.23 6.81 -4.22
N PHE A 77 5.40 5.94 -3.22
CA PHE A 77 4.27 5.28 -2.57
C PHE A 77 3.38 6.31 -1.87
N ARG A 78 2.06 6.19 -1.96
CA ARG A 78 1.05 7.03 -1.30
C ARG A 78 0.00 6.16 -0.61
N VAL A 79 -0.50 6.67 0.52
CA VAL A 79 -1.60 6.04 1.26
C VAL A 79 -2.86 6.85 1.01
N TYR A 80 -3.92 6.17 0.60
CA TYR A 80 -5.27 6.71 0.43
C TYR A 80 -6.17 6.02 1.46
N LYS A 81 -7.06 6.76 2.12
CA LYS A 81 -7.91 6.23 3.20
C LYS A 81 -9.36 6.69 3.03
N GLN A 82 -10.31 5.81 3.33
CA GLN A 82 -11.65 6.20 3.74
C GLN A 82 -11.62 6.71 5.19
N ARG A 83 -12.59 7.53 5.60
CA ARG A 83 -12.68 8.02 6.99
C ARG A 83 -13.06 6.85 7.93
N GLU A 84 -12.07 6.44 8.74
CA GLU A 84 -12.04 5.58 9.95
C GLU A 84 -12.63 4.15 9.97
N THR A 85 -11.79 3.14 10.29
CA THR A 85 -11.72 2.45 11.62
C THR A 85 -10.69 1.30 11.62
N HIS A 86 -10.13 1.03 12.80
CA HIS A 86 -9.06 0.08 13.11
C HIS A 86 -9.47 -1.40 13.02
N LEU A 87 -8.85 -2.15 12.11
CA LEU A 87 -8.56 -3.60 12.15
C LEU A 87 -7.67 -3.89 10.91
N PHE A 88 -6.72 -4.83 10.95
CA PHE A 88 -5.76 -4.98 9.85
C PHE A 88 -5.96 -6.30 9.09
N TYR A 89 -6.29 -6.21 7.80
CA TYR A 89 -6.25 -7.33 6.85
C TYR A 89 -5.64 -6.83 5.54
N ILE A 90 -4.54 -7.46 5.10
CA ILE A 90 -3.74 -7.00 3.96
C ILE A 90 -3.89 -7.99 2.81
N ARG A 91 -4.43 -7.51 1.67
CA ARG A 91 -4.49 -8.28 0.42
C ARG A 91 -3.40 -7.79 -0.53
N MET A 92 -2.51 -8.70 -0.95
CA MET A 92 -1.60 -8.49 -2.07
C MET A 92 -2.25 -9.01 -3.34
N ASN A 93 -2.41 -8.16 -4.35
CA ASN A 93 -2.73 -8.62 -5.69
C ASN A 93 -1.42 -8.75 -6.47
N VAL A 94 -1.03 -9.99 -6.79
CA VAL A 94 0.04 -10.28 -7.74
C VAL A 94 -0.63 -10.41 -9.10
N PHE A 95 -0.41 -9.43 -9.98
CA PHE A 95 -0.77 -9.57 -11.39
C PHE A 95 0.47 -10.07 -12.12
N HIS A 96 0.35 -11.26 -12.71
CA HIS A 96 1.33 -11.78 -13.66
C HIS A 96 1.34 -10.90 -14.91
N ILE A 97 2.54 -10.50 -15.34
CA ILE A 97 2.83 -9.86 -16.63
C ILE A 97 2.86 -10.96 -17.70
#